data_AF-A0AAD7XMD0-F1
#
_entry.id   AF-A0AAD7XMD0-F1
#
_cell.length_a   1.000
_cell.length_b   1.000
_cell.length_c   1.000
_cell.angle_alpha   90.00
_cell.angle_beta   90.00
_cell.angle_gamma   90.00
#
_symmetry.space_group_name_H-M   'P 1'
#
loop_
_entity.id
_entity.type
_entity.pdbx_description
1 polymer ?
#
loop_
_entity_poly.entity_id
_entity_poly.type
_entity_poly.pdbx_seq_one_letter_code
_entity_poly.pdbx_strand_id
1 'polypeptide(L)'
;MNASEDPYSSPTSDRRVKLMLPFFSYFQVPSSPVAPPPNGMWLWQESCAFKAASGVLLGGGVGAAMGIFFGVLSSDPSSLVGPGGRTVPPAPLSEQMATAWRGLGEKAVWYMKSFAVITALFSGFDCLFEKARGKHDVLNGGLSGCASGALLAVKQAILLKRSKREMSTGGFVMMEYAVMGGLVGTLYVATSGLLRWSQRRAHKQQLEDGKAAGSEHTPEFVRFQRDYVAVFLLGLGCEYVQAAMAFALMRHEHAWSFTKIAQVYALGFAASWATSACFSSEQTGGACVGCLVSYGAAAIMAAKAEGPRAMAGSRVVAGIAQTLLQSAFDAWMRAAHADLGFPAAWRRSTYELAGAGTTFVSIGSGALAEGVRRATESDRRPFELSFVFAAIGCGIILLRWPKVARQQKTSYCLACDGENRFSTLISCTGKTTKAFAAGLAACVFEATAYVTNATWATALARVEHAGRSPYGFVFALLMSCAVSGTHLFQLTASRAGVEKVATFLSVLAGLAFAILALVEAKTGVPIPSVLLPLFLFQLCAGWSVPVFATVRGKHVPSDLRRPLARVSTALHGVVVIALILLIPADTQLTFAICATLMLAALLASLRLLLAP
;
A
#
# COMPACT_ATOMS: atom_id res chain seq x y z
N MET A 1 -9.65 -55.54 -26.35
CA MET A 1 -9.65 -55.44 -24.88
C MET A 1 -8.41 -54.65 -24.51
N ASN A 2 -8.56 -53.33 -24.39
CA ASN A 2 -7.47 -52.39 -24.11
C ASN A 2 -7.40 -52.15 -22.60
N ALA A 3 -6.24 -52.41 -22.01
CA ALA A 3 -5.92 -52.06 -20.63
C ALA A 3 -5.55 -50.56 -20.57
N SER A 4 -6.10 -49.90 -19.56
CA SER A 4 -5.94 -48.48 -19.21
C SER A 4 -4.56 -48.18 -18.65
N GLU A 5 -3.86 -47.21 -19.24
CA GLU A 5 -2.63 -46.63 -18.72
C GLU A 5 -2.94 -45.52 -17.70
N ASP A 6 -2.35 -45.63 -16.50
CA ASP A 6 -2.36 -44.64 -15.43
C ASP A 6 -1.42 -43.46 -15.73
N PRO A 7 -1.85 -42.18 -15.64
CA PRO A 7 -1.01 -41.03 -15.99
C PRO A 7 -0.20 -40.43 -14.83
N TYR A 8 0.02 -41.16 -13.72
CA TYR A 8 0.81 -40.67 -12.58
C TYR A 8 2.04 -41.54 -12.30
N SER A 9 3.03 -41.49 -13.21
CA SER A 9 4.40 -41.79 -12.82
C SER A 9 5.37 -40.91 -13.62
N SER A 10 6.20 -40.15 -12.92
CA SER A 10 7.34 -39.43 -13.52
C SER A 10 8.62 -39.90 -12.83
N PRO A 11 9.72 -40.10 -13.58
CA PRO A 11 10.90 -40.76 -13.06
C PRO A 11 11.82 -39.80 -12.29
N THR A 12 12.46 -40.38 -11.28
CA THR A 12 13.59 -39.85 -10.51
C THR A 12 14.80 -39.58 -11.39
N SER A 13 15.26 -38.32 -11.47
CA SER A 13 16.64 -37.98 -11.87
C SER A 13 16.97 -36.52 -11.56
N ASP A 14 17.90 -36.37 -10.61
CA ASP A 14 18.77 -35.22 -10.32
C ASP A 14 18.48 -33.86 -11.00
N ARG A 15 17.86 -32.95 -10.25
CA ARG A 15 18.08 -31.50 -10.41
C ARG A 15 18.10 -30.83 -9.04
N ARG A 16 19.24 -30.25 -8.68
CA ARG A 16 19.32 -29.10 -7.78
C ARG A 16 18.35 -28.02 -8.27
N VAL A 17 17.13 -28.01 -7.73
CA VAL A 17 16.15 -26.95 -7.95
C VAL A 17 16.69 -25.71 -7.25
N LYS A 18 17.49 -24.92 -7.97
CA LYS A 18 17.69 -23.50 -7.65
C LYS A 18 16.30 -22.88 -7.74
N LEU A 19 15.71 -22.65 -6.58
CA LEU A 19 14.51 -21.82 -6.39
C LEU A 19 14.89 -20.40 -6.83
N MET A 20 14.93 -20.15 -8.14
CA MET A 20 14.97 -18.80 -8.65
C MET A 20 13.68 -18.16 -8.18
N LEU A 21 13.81 -17.18 -7.28
CA LEU A 21 12.77 -16.25 -6.88
C LEU A 21 12.47 -15.35 -8.08
N PRO A 22 11.26 -15.40 -8.64
CA PRO A 22 10.97 -14.59 -9.81
C PRO A 22 9.93 -13.54 -9.46
N PHE A 23 10.28 -12.28 -9.72
CA PHE A 23 9.36 -11.16 -9.68
C PHE A 23 9.85 -10.19 -10.75
N PHE A 24 9.00 -9.98 -11.77
CA PHE A 24 9.06 -8.99 -12.85
C PHE A 24 10.06 -9.24 -13.98
N SER A 25 9.51 -9.46 -15.18
CA SER A 25 10.21 -9.36 -16.47
C SER A 25 9.59 -8.24 -17.33
N TYR A 26 10.44 -7.25 -17.63
CA TYR A 26 10.53 -6.19 -18.65
C TYR A 26 9.33 -5.39 -19.16
N PHE A 27 9.42 -4.08 -18.88
CA PHE A 27 9.23 -3.03 -19.88
C PHE A 27 10.52 -2.93 -20.72
N GLN A 28 10.43 -3.05 -22.05
CA GLN A 28 11.52 -2.68 -22.96
C GLN A 28 11.51 -1.16 -23.14
N VAL A 29 12.64 -0.51 -22.83
CA VAL A 29 12.90 0.88 -23.22
C VAL A 29 13.81 0.82 -24.45
N PRO A 30 13.48 1.51 -25.56
CA PRO A 30 14.35 1.53 -26.73
C PRO A 30 15.73 2.09 -26.37
N SER A 31 16.77 1.58 -27.04
CA SER A 31 18.14 2.05 -26.91
C SER A 31 18.24 3.55 -27.23
N SER A 32 18.92 4.30 -26.36
CA SER A 32 19.26 5.71 -26.61
C SER A 32 20.10 5.82 -27.89
N PRO A 33 19.82 6.79 -28.78
CA PRO A 33 20.66 7.04 -29.93
C PRO A 33 22.07 7.47 -29.50
N VAL A 34 23.07 7.04 -30.29
CA VAL A 34 24.49 7.37 -30.15
C VAL A 34 24.66 8.89 -30.33
N ALA A 35 25.36 9.54 -29.40
CA ALA A 35 25.59 10.98 -29.45
C ALA A 35 26.45 11.39 -30.67
N PRO A 36 26.06 12.42 -31.44
CA PRO A 36 26.87 12.97 -32.52
C PRO A 36 28.08 13.77 -32.00
N PRO A 37 29.11 14.01 -32.84
CA PRO A 37 30.38 14.64 -32.44
C PRO A 37 30.23 16.10 -31.95
N PRO A 38 31.17 16.60 -31.13
CA PRO A 38 31.02 17.84 -30.39
C PRO A 38 31.04 19.07 -31.31
N ASN A 39 29.87 19.69 -31.48
CA ASN A 39 29.76 21.06 -31.99
C ASN A 39 29.59 22.02 -30.79
N GLY A 40 29.86 23.32 -30.98
CA GLY A 40 29.73 24.32 -29.89
C GLY A 40 28.32 24.39 -29.28
N MET A 41 27.31 23.97 -30.05
CA MET A 41 25.91 23.87 -29.62
C MET A 41 25.68 22.67 -28.67
N TRP A 42 26.38 21.54 -28.87
CA TRP A 42 26.37 20.37 -28.00
C TRP A 42 27.04 20.65 -26.65
N LEU A 43 28.16 21.40 -26.64
CA LEU A 43 28.82 21.81 -25.40
C LEU A 43 27.93 22.70 -24.53
N TRP A 44 27.12 23.55 -25.16
CA TRP A 44 26.13 24.40 -24.51
C TRP A 44 24.98 23.58 -23.89
N GLN A 45 24.48 22.58 -24.63
CA GLN A 45 23.42 21.67 -24.19
C GLN A 45 23.83 20.78 -23.01
N GLU A 46 25.14 20.50 -22.86
CA GLU A 46 25.72 19.74 -21.75
C GLU A 46 26.16 20.61 -20.54
N SER A 47 25.89 21.91 -20.57
CA SER A 47 26.15 22.76 -19.41
C SER A 47 25.06 22.55 -18.34
N CYS A 48 25.46 22.45 -17.07
CA CYS A 48 24.49 22.31 -15.97
C CYS A 48 23.62 23.55 -15.80
N ALA A 49 24.13 24.71 -16.21
CA ALA A 49 23.35 25.95 -16.30
C ALA A 49 22.23 25.81 -17.35
N PHE A 50 22.51 25.27 -18.53
CA PHE A 50 21.51 25.03 -19.56
C PHE A 50 20.52 23.94 -19.16
N LYS A 51 20.97 22.81 -18.60
CA LYS A 51 20.08 21.75 -18.08
C LYS A 51 19.15 22.30 -17.00
N ALA A 52 19.67 23.04 -16.01
CA ALA A 52 18.84 23.71 -15.00
C ALA A 52 17.87 24.74 -15.61
N ALA A 53 18.31 25.56 -16.57
CA ALA A 53 17.46 26.55 -17.25
C ALA A 53 16.36 25.90 -18.10
N SER A 54 16.66 24.81 -18.81
CA SER A 54 15.66 24.02 -19.53
C SER A 54 14.67 23.38 -18.55
N GLY A 55 15.13 22.99 -17.36
CA GLY A 55 14.30 22.52 -16.25
C GLY A 55 13.35 23.61 -15.71
N VAL A 56 13.80 24.88 -15.64
CA VAL A 56 12.93 26.02 -15.30
C VAL A 56 11.81 26.18 -16.33
N LEU A 57 12.15 26.13 -17.62
CA LEU A 57 11.18 26.31 -18.70
C LEU A 57 10.16 25.17 -18.77
N LEU A 58 10.64 23.92 -18.73
CA LEU A 58 9.78 22.73 -18.79
C LEU A 58 8.96 22.58 -17.50
N GLY A 59 9.59 22.72 -16.33
CA GLY A 59 8.92 22.68 -15.03
C GLY A 59 7.92 23.82 -14.85
N GLY A 60 8.26 25.03 -15.34
CA GLY A 60 7.35 26.18 -15.36
C GLY A 60 6.14 25.93 -16.25
N GLY A 61 6.33 25.37 -17.45
CA GLY A 61 5.24 25.02 -18.37
C GLY A 61 4.29 23.97 -17.79
N VAL A 62 4.83 22.88 -17.24
CA VAL A 62 4.04 21.83 -16.59
C VAL A 62 3.34 22.36 -15.34
N GLY A 63 4.03 23.18 -14.53
CA GLY A 63 3.47 23.82 -13.34
C GLY A 63 2.33 24.79 -13.68
N ALA A 64 2.46 25.57 -14.75
CA ALA A 64 1.41 26.46 -15.23
C ALA A 64 0.17 25.67 -15.69
N ALA A 65 0.36 24.61 -16.48
CA ALA A 65 -0.72 23.75 -16.92
C ALA A 65 -1.45 23.08 -15.74
N MET A 66 -0.68 22.57 -14.77
CA MET A 66 -1.21 21.95 -13.56
C MET A 66 -1.94 22.97 -12.66
N GLY A 67 -1.42 24.20 -12.56
CA GLY A 67 -2.05 25.28 -11.81
C GLY A 67 -3.33 25.81 -12.46
N ILE A 68 -3.40 25.85 -13.79
CA ILE A 68 -4.63 26.13 -14.53
C ILE A 68 -5.64 25.01 -14.32
N PHE A 69 -5.22 23.74 -14.45
CA PHE A 69 -6.09 22.58 -14.26
C PHE A 69 -6.70 22.55 -12.84
N PHE A 70 -5.88 22.68 -11.80
CA PHE A 70 -6.39 22.75 -10.42
C PHE A 70 -7.12 24.06 -10.10
N GLY A 71 -6.80 25.14 -10.79
CA GLY A 71 -7.53 26.40 -10.68
C GLY A 71 -8.94 26.32 -11.27
N VAL A 72 -9.11 25.64 -12.40
CA VAL A 72 -10.41 25.35 -13.03
C VAL A 72 -11.22 24.39 -12.16
N LEU A 73 -10.58 23.37 -11.56
CA LEU A 73 -11.24 22.47 -10.62
C LEU A 73 -11.60 23.11 -9.26
N SER A 74 -11.07 24.30 -8.96
CA SER A 74 -11.30 25.01 -7.69
C SER A 74 -12.07 26.32 -7.85
N SER A 75 -12.65 26.58 -9.03
CA SER A 75 -13.47 27.77 -9.29
C SER A 75 -14.95 27.39 -9.31
N ASP A 76 -15.54 27.19 -8.12
CA ASP A 76 -16.98 27.36 -7.95
C ASP A 76 -17.30 28.87 -7.82
N PRO A 77 -18.32 29.39 -8.52
CA PRO A 77 -18.63 30.83 -8.57
C PRO A 77 -19.42 31.36 -7.36
N SER A 78 -19.50 30.61 -6.26
CA SER A 78 -20.34 31.00 -5.11
C SER A 78 -19.50 31.40 -3.89
N SER A 79 -19.57 32.70 -3.59
CA SER A 79 -19.24 33.38 -2.34
C SER A 79 -17.78 33.78 -2.08
N LEU A 80 -17.39 34.92 -2.66
CA LEU A 80 -16.33 35.75 -2.08
C LEU A 80 -16.93 36.52 -0.88
N VAL A 81 -16.63 36.08 0.34
CA VAL A 81 -16.96 36.81 1.57
C VAL A 81 -15.84 37.81 1.85
N GLY A 82 -16.16 39.11 1.77
CA GLY A 82 -15.23 40.17 2.16
C GLY A 82 -15.02 40.23 3.68
N PRO A 83 -13.94 40.88 4.16
CA PRO A 83 -13.71 41.07 5.59
C PRO A 83 -14.92 41.78 6.22
N GLY A 84 -15.60 41.10 7.16
CA GLY A 84 -16.80 41.63 7.83
C GLY A 84 -18.15 40.98 7.43
N GLY A 85 -18.16 39.86 6.70
CA GLY A 85 -19.36 39.01 6.59
C GLY A 85 -20.53 39.59 5.79
N ARG A 86 -20.31 40.64 4.99
CA ARG A 86 -21.32 41.20 4.08
C ARG A 86 -21.20 40.57 2.70
N THR A 87 -22.33 40.13 2.16
CA THR A 87 -22.46 39.66 0.78
C THR A 87 -22.28 40.83 -0.18
N VAL A 88 -21.28 40.75 -1.05
CA VAL A 88 -21.06 41.74 -2.12
C VAL A 88 -22.11 41.49 -3.21
N PRO A 89 -22.81 42.51 -3.74
CA PRO A 89 -23.78 42.34 -4.82
C PRO A 89 -23.13 41.70 -6.06
N PRO A 90 -23.88 40.95 -6.89
CA PRO A 90 -23.33 40.27 -8.05
C PRO A 90 -22.76 41.30 -9.02
N ALA A 91 -21.43 41.35 -9.14
CA ALA A 91 -20.77 42.10 -10.19
C ALA A 91 -21.25 41.61 -11.57
N PRO A 92 -21.25 42.43 -12.62
CA PRO A 92 -21.55 41.98 -13.98
C PRO A 92 -20.68 40.77 -14.38
N LEU A 93 -21.23 39.88 -15.21
CA LEU A 93 -20.59 38.62 -15.65
C LEU A 93 -19.15 38.82 -16.15
N SER A 94 -18.86 39.96 -16.78
CA SER A 94 -17.51 40.34 -17.23
C SER A 94 -16.53 40.57 -16.08
N GLU A 95 -16.96 41.20 -14.98
CA GLU A 95 -16.12 41.47 -13.81
C GLU A 95 -15.91 40.22 -12.95
N GLN A 96 -16.92 39.34 -12.86
CA GLN A 96 -16.79 38.02 -12.22
C GLN A 96 -15.82 37.13 -12.99
N MET A 97 -15.95 37.09 -14.33
CA MET A 97 -14.98 36.40 -15.17
C MET A 97 -13.59 37.00 -15.01
N ALA A 98 -13.43 38.34 -15.08
CA ALA A 98 -12.13 38.98 -14.92
C ALA A 98 -11.45 38.65 -13.58
N THR A 99 -12.22 38.53 -12.50
CA THR A 99 -11.72 38.18 -11.17
C THR A 99 -11.36 36.69 -11.07
N ALA A 100 -12.16 35.81 -11.66
CA ALA A 100 -11.87 34.39 -11.77
C ALA A 100 -10.60 34.13 -12.61
N TRP A 101 -10.43 34.83 -13.73
CA TRP A 101 -9.24 34.76 -14.58
C TRP A 101 -7.99 35.28 -13.86
N ARG A 102 -8.11 36.35 -13.04
CA ARG A 102 -7.01 36.83 -12.19
C ARG A 102 -6.62 35.82 -11.12
N GLY A 103 -7.58 35.23 -10.42
CA GLY A 103 -7.32 34.20 -9.40
C GLY A 103 -6.76 32.90 -9.98
N LEU A 104 -7.23 32.50 -11.17
CA LEU A 104 -6.66 31.38 -11.94
C LEU A 104 -5.22 31.69 -12.34
N GLY A 105 -4.96 32.92 -12.81
CA GLY A 105 -3.62 33.40 -13.15
C GLY A 105 -2.66 33.39 -11.96
N GLU A 106 -3.09 33.87 -10.80
CA GLU A 106 -2.27 33.88 -9.58
C GLU A 106 -1.90 32.46 -9.11
N LYS A 107 -2.88 31.54 -9.11
CA LYS A 107 -2.64 30.12 -8.81
C LYS A 107 -1.70 29.48 -9.84
N ALA A 108 -1.93 29.71 -11.13
CA ALA A 108 -1.07 29.21 -12.20
C ALA A 108 0.37 29.71 -12.07
N VAL A 109 0.56 31.00 -11.74
CA VAL A 109 1.89 31.61 -11.51
C VAL A 109 2.55 31.02 -10.27
N TRP A 110 1.81 30.75 -9.20
CA TRP A 110 2.37 30.13 -7.99
C TRP A 110 2.84 28.68 -8.22
N TYR A 111 2.03 27.88 -8.93
CA TYR A 111 2.41 26.51 -9.30
C TYR A 111 3.57 26.51 -10.30
N MET A 112 3.55 27.40 -11.30
CA MET A 112 4.66 27.62 -12.24
C MET A 112 5.97 27.87 -11.49
N LYS A 113 6.00 28.81 -10.54
CA LYS A 113 7.19 29.14 -9.74
C LYS A 113 7.68 27.93 -8.93
N SER A 114 6.77 27.19 -8.32
CA SER A 114 7.12 26.03 -7.48
C SER A 114 7.72 24.89 -8.29
N PHE A 115 7.09 24.52 -9.40
CA PHE A 115 7.58 23.46 -10.27
C PHE A 115 8.84 23.87 -11.04
N ALA A 116 8.95 25.12 -11.48
CA ALA A 116 10.18 25.62 -12.09
C ALA A 116 11.38 25.48 -11.15
N VAL A 117 11.23 25.82 -9.86
CA VAL A 117 12.31 25.68 -8.88
C VAL A 117 12.64 24.21 -8.61
N ILE A 118 11.64 23.34 -8.45
CA ILE A 118 11.87 21.92 -8.17
C ILE A 118 12.59 21.25 -9.35
N THR A 119 12.12 21.48 -10.57
CA THR A 119 12.70 20.87 -11.77
C THR A 119 14.08 21.44 -12.08
N ALA A 120 14.33 22.73 -11.83
CA ALA A 120 15.64 23.34 -11.98
C ALA A 120 16.66 22.75 -10.99
N LEU A 121 16.27 22.58 -9.72
CA LEU A 121 17.12 21.95 -8.71
C LEU A 121 17.42 20.50 -9.07
N PHE A 122 16.39 19.72 -9.43
CA PHE A 122 16.56 18.33 -9.80
C PHE A 122 17.49 18.17 -11.01
N SER A 123 17.22 18.87 -12.11
CA SER A 123 18.04 18.82 -13.33
C SER A 123 19.46 19.36 -13.10
N GLY A 124 19.60 20.41 -12.28
CA GLY A 124 20.89 20.97 -11.92
C GLY A 124 21.75 20.00 -11.10
N PHE A 125 21.18 19.39 -10.06
CA PHE A 125 21.89 18.40 -9.26
C PHE A 125 22.20 17.12 -10.06
N ASP A 126 21.29 16.70 -10.95
CA ASP A 126 21.52 15.53 -11.79
C ASP A 126 22.73 15.73 -12.71
N CYS A 127 22.82 16.90 -13.35
CA CYS A 127 24.00 17.28 -14.16
C CYS A 127 25.27 17.43 -13.32
N LEU A 128 25.19 18.02 -12.12
CA LEU A 128 26.36 18.16 -11.24
C LEU A 128 26.90 16.80 -10.80
N PHE A 129 26.02 15.85 -10.44
CA PHE A 129 26.43 14.49 -10.12
C PHE A 129 26.94 13.72 -11.34
N GLU A 130 26.36 13.95 -12.51
CA GLU A 130 26.84 13.41 -13.78
C GLU A 130 28.27 13.86 -14.08
N LYS A 131 28.56 15.17 -13.96
CA LYS A 131 29.91 15.72 -14.17
C LYS A 131 30.89 15.31 -13.08
N ALA A 132 30.47 15.26 -11.82
CA ALA A 132 31.34 14.86 -10.72
C ALA A 132 31.75 13.38 -10.79
N ARG A 133 30.91 12.51 -11.35
CA ARG A 133 31.15 11.06 -11.41
C ARG A 133 31.59 10.56 -12.78
N GLY A 134 31.47 11.38 -13.82
CA GLY A 134 31.80 11.02 -15.21
C GLY A 134 30.97 9.86 -15.74
N LYS A 135 29.78 9.61 -15.18
CA LYS A 135 28.89 8.50 -15.52
C LYS A 135 27.44 8.97 -15.48
N HIS A 136 26.65 8.68 -16.51
CA HIS A 136 25.21 8.95 -16.56
C HIS A 136 24.43 7.70 -16.09
N ASP A 137 24.23 7.57 -14.78
CA ASP A 137 23.57 6.41 -14.16
C ASP A 137 22.34 6.84 -13.34
N VAL A 138 21.41 5.91 -13.10
CA VAL A 138 20.23 6.10 -12.24
C VAL A 138 20.56 6.50 -10.81
N LEU A 139 21.79 6.24 -10.35
CA LEU A 139 22.29 6.71 -9.05
C LEU A 139 22.36 8.25 -9.00
N ASN A 140 22.63 8.91 -10.13
CA ASN A 140 22.64 10.36 -10.20
C ASN A 140 21.23 10.91 -9.97
N GLY A 141 20.21 10.30 -10.60
CA GLY A 141 18.80 10.64 -10.37
C GLY A 141 18.35 10.44 -8.92
N GLY A 142 18.84 9.39 -8.25
CA GLY A 142 18.60 9.16 -6.83
C GLY A 142 19.29 10.20 -5.94
N LEU A 143 20.57 10.48 -6.20
CA LEU A 143 21.36 11.47 -5.45
C LEU A 143 20.85 12.90 -5.67
N SER A 144 20.44 13.23 -6.89
CA SER A 144 19.88 14.53 -7.26
C SER A 144 18.51 14.74 -6.64
N GLY A 145 17.67 13.71 -6.57
CA GLY A 145 16.43 13.72 -5.80
C GLY A 145 16.66 13.99 -4.31
N CYS A 146 17.59 13.26 -3.68
CA CYS A 146 17.96 13.46 -2.27
C CYS A 146 18.54 14.87 -2.01
N ALA A 147 19.45 15.34 -2.87
CA ALA A 147 20.07 16.65 -2.74
C ALA A 147 19.07 17.80 -2.93
N SER A 148 18.18 17.67 -3.93
CA SER A 148 17.10 18.64 -4.16
C SER A 148 16.14 18.69 -2.97
N GLY A 149 15.73 17.52 -2.46
CA GLY A 149 14.87 17.41 -1.28
C GLY A 149 15.50 18.01 -0.03
N ALA A 150 16.78 17.71 0.24
CA ALA A 150 17.53 18.26 1.35
C ALA A 150 17.66 19.80 1.27
N LEU A 151 17.97 20.34 0.08
CA LEU A 151 18.09 21.79 -0.11
C LEU A 151 16.74 22.50 0.07
N LEU A 152 15.65 21.92 -0.43
CA LEU A 152 14.30 22.46 -0.23
C LEU A 152 13.89 22.41 1.25
N ALA A 153 14.24 21.35 1.96
CA ALA A 153 14.02 21.23 3.41
C ALA A 153 14.84 22.27 4.20
N VAL A 154 16.10 22.53 3.82
CA VAL A 154 16.94 23.57 4.43
C VAL A 154 16.41 24.97 4.13
N LYS A 155 15.97 25.24 2.90
CA LYS A 155 15.35 26.52 2.52
C LYS A 155 14.09 26.77 3.35
N GLN A 156 13.24 25.75 3.49
CA GLN A 156 12.10 25.84 4.39
C GLN A 156 12.57 26.08 5.83
N ALA A 157 13.56 25.34 6.35
CA ALA A 157 14.12 25.51 7.70
C ALA A 157 14.70 26.91 7.97
N ILE A 158 15.30 27.57 6.98
CA ILE A 158 15.85 28.93 7.11
C ILE A 158 14.74 29.97 7.06
N LEU A 159 13.75 29.81 6.18
CA LEU A 159 12.53 30.64 6.18
C LEU A 159 11.75 30.48 7.49
N LEU A 160 11.78 29.29 8.09
CA LEU A 160 11.20 28.97 9.39
C LEU A 160 11.89 29.68 10.57
N LYS A 161 13.21 29.92 10.51
CA LYS A 161 13.89 30.78 11.50
C LYS A 161 13.44 32.23 11.42
N ARG A 162 13.03 32.71 10.25
CA ARG A 162 12.48 34.07 10.04
C ARG A 162 11.00 34.18 10.43
N SER A 163 10.20 33.13 10.19
CA SER A 163 8.73 33.12 10.39
C SER A 163 8.27 32.62 11.77
N LYS A 164 9.20 32.25 12.66
CA LYS A 164 8.90 31.75 14.02
C LYS A 164 8.20 32.78 14.93
N ARG A 165 8.02 34.03 14.49
CA ARG A 165 7.30 35.08 15.23
C ARG A 165 5.80 35.19 14.88
N GLU A 166 5.29 34.52 13.85
CA GLU A 166 3.91 34.75 13.37
C GLU A 166 3.10 33.47 13.04
N MET A 167 3.64 32.27 13.18
CA MET A 167 2.95 31.06 12.71
C MET A 167 1.97 30.49 13.74
N SER A 168 0.68 30.50 13.40
CA SER A 168 -0.40 29.79 14.10
C SER A 168 -0.08 28.29 14.29
N THR A 169 -0.52 27.71 15.40
CA THR A 169 -0.33 26.30 15.80
C THR A 169 -0.63 25.29 14.67
N GLY A 170 -1.57 25.59 13.78
CA GLY A 170 -1.91 24.74 12.63
C GLY A 170 -0.85 24.66 11.53
N GLY A 171 -0.07 25.73 11.32
CA GLY A 171 1.00 25.76 10.30
C GLY A 171 2.21 24.90 10.70
N PHE A 172 2.50 24.82 12.00
CA PHE A 172 3.56 23.98 12.54
C PHE A 172 3.25 22.48 12.36
N VAL A 173 2.01 22.06 12.63
CA VAL A 173 1.57 20.67 12.49
C VAL A 173 1.65 20.19 11.03
N MET A 174 1.21 21.01 10.06
CA MET A 174 1.31 20.65 8.64
C MET A 174 2.76 20.53 8.15
N MET A 175 3.68 21.31 8.74
CA MET A 175 5.10 21.19 8.45
C MET A 175 5.69 19.84 8.93
N GLU A 176 5.33 19.37 10.13
CA GLU A 176 5.79 18.06 10.63
C GLU A 176 5.37 16.93 9.68
N TYR A 177 4.12 16.95 9.22
CA TYR A 177 3.62 16.00 8.21
C TYR A 177 4.39 16.08 6.89
N ALA A 178 4.72 17.28 6.42
CA ALA A 178 5.49 17.46 5.20
C ALA A 178 6.92 16.89 5.33
N VAL A 179 7.58 17.10 6.48
CA VAL A 179 8.92 16.54 6.76
C VAL A 179 8.88 15.02 6.78
N MET A 180 7.91 14.43 7.49
CA MET A 180 7.71 12.98 7.51
C MET A 180 7.41 12.43 6.11
N GLY A 181 6.59 13.14 5.34
CA GLY A 181 6.32 12.81 3.94
C GLY A 181 7.56 12.83 3.06
N GLY A 182 8.43 13.83 3.22
CA GLY A 182 9.71 13.90 2.53
C GLY A 182 10.65 12.74 2.88
N LEU A 183 10.72 12.38 4.17
CA LEU A 183 11.55 11.26 4.65
C LEU A 183 11.05 9.91 4.09
N VAL A 184 9.76 9.62 4.23
CA VAL A 184 9.16 8.37 3.73
C VAL A 184 9.19 8.31 2.21
N GLY A 185 8.93 9.42 1.53
CA GLY A 185 9.03 9.52 0.06
C GLY A 185 10.44 9.26 -0.43
N THR A 186 11.46 9.79 0.25
CA THR A 186 12.87 9.53 -0.08
C THR A 186 13.22 8.06 0.11
N LEU A 187 12.79 7.43 1.20
CA LEU A 187 12.97 5.99 1.43
C LEU A 187 12.33 5.15 0.32
N TYR A 188 11.10 5.48 -0.08
CA TYR A 188 10.39 4.79 -1.14
C TYR A 188 11.12 4.92 -2.50
N VAL A 189 11.53 6.12 -2.87
CA VAL A 189 12.26 6.37 -4.13
C VAL A 189 13.61 5.65 -4.11
N ALA A 190 14.34 5.71 -3.00
CA ALA A 190 15.64 5.04 -2.85
C ALA A 190 15.51 3.51 -2.98
N THR A 191 14.58 2.89 -2.26
CA THR A 191 14.36 1.43 -2.31
C THR A 191 13.88 0.97 -3.69
N SER A 192 12.96 1.72 -4.31
CA SER A 192 12.48 1.45 -5.67
C SER A 192 13.58 1.60 -6.72
N GLY A 193 14.41 2.65 -6.61
CA GLY A 193 15.54 2.90 -7.51
C GLY A 193 16.61 1.80 -7.41
N LEU A 194 16.98 1.40 -6.19
CA LEU A 194 17.91 0.30 -5.95
C LEU A 194 17.38 -1.03 -6.47
N LEU A 195 16.09 -1.30 -6.29
CA LEU A 195 15.46 -2.52 -6.80
C LEU A 195 15.51 -2.58 -8.33
N ARG A 196 15.11 -1.49 -9.01
CA ARG A 196 15.18 -1.39 -10.47
C ARG A 196 16.61 -1.55 -10.98
N TRP A 197 17.59 -0.98 -10.27
CA TRP A 197 19.01 -1.16 -10.61
C TRP A 197 19.45 -2.62 -10.48
N SER A 198 19.09 -3.28 -9.38
CA SER A 198 19.38 -4.71 -9.15
C SER A 198 18.78 -5.59 -10.26
N GLN A 199 17.52 -5.33 -10.62
CA GLN A 199 16.83 -6.06 -11.69
C GLN A 199 17.47 -5.83 -13.07
N ARG A 200 17.81 -4.59 -13.43
CA ARG A 200 18.49 -4.29 -14.69
C ARG A 200 19.84 -5.00 -14.81
N ARG A 201 20.59 -5.07 -13.72
CA ARG A 201 21.86 -5.79 -13.68
C ARG A 201 21.65 -7.28 -13.92
N ALA A 202 20.66 -7.89 -13.25
CA ALA A 202 20.30 -9.29 -13.47
C ALA A 202 19.84 -9.54 -14.91
N HIS A 203 19.10 -8.62 -15.53
CA HIS A 203 18.71 -8.71 -16.94
C HIS A 203 19.90 -8.81 -17.87
N LYS A 204 20.83 -7.86 -17.70
CA LYS A 204 21.96 -7.71 -18.60
C LYS A 204 22.79 -8.98 -18.59
N GLN A 205 22.94 -9.57 -17.40
CA GLN A 205 23.60 -10.85 -17.22
C GLN A 205 22.85 -12.02 -17.86
N GLN A 206 21.51 -12.05 -17.82
CA GLN A 206 20.71 -13.08 -18.52
C GLN A 206 20.78 -12.96 -20.05
N LEU A 207 20.87 -11.74 -20.58
CA LEU A 207 21.08 -11.47 -22.01
C LEU A 207 22.49 -11.90 -22.43
N GLU A 208 23.51 -11.57 -21.64
CA GLU A 208 24.89 -12.01 -21.85
C GLU A 208 25.02 -13.55 -21.77
N ASP A 209 24.24 -14.21 -20.92
CA ASP A 209 24.15 -15.67 -20.80
C ASP A 209 23.34 -16.34 -21.93
N GLY A 210 22.84 -15.59 -22.93
CA GLY A 210 22.09 -16.13 -24.08
C GLY A 210 20.71 -16.72 -23.75
N LYS A 211 20.12 -16.39 -22.59
CA LYS A 211 18.86 -16.99 -22.09
C LYS A 211 17.61 -16.16 -22.37
N ALA A 212 17.58 -15.40 -23.46
CA ALA A 212 16.44 -14.56 -23.81
C ALA A 212 15.40 -15.32 -24.65
N ALA A 213 14.67 -16.24 -24.02
CA ALA A 213 13.40 -16.74 -24.57
C ALA A 213 12.27 -16.13 -23.74
N GLY A 214 11.84 -14.91 -24.09
CA GLY A 214 10.57 -14.39 -23.61
C GLY A 214 9.45 -15.14 -24.32
N SER A 215 8.56 -15.79 -23.57
CA SER A 215 7.33 -16.34 -24.17
C SER A 215 6.46 -15.16 -24.59
N GLU A 216 6.30 -14.94 -25.89
CA GLU A 216 5.40 -13.93 -26.42
C GLU A 216 3.96 -14.28 -25.96
N HIS A 217 3.34 -13.35 -25.22
CA HIS A 217 1.99 -13.54 -24.71
C HIS A 217 0.99 -13.26 -25.82
N THR A 218 -0.07 -14.08 -25.91
CA THR A 218 -1.14 -13.83 -26.88
C THR A 218 -1.91 -12.56 -26.52
N PRO A 219 -2.44 -11.81 -27.52
CA PRO A 219 -3.20 -10.59 -27.28
C PRO A 219 -4.47 -10.85 -26.45
N GLU A 220 -5.07 -12.03 -26.60
CA GLU A 220 -6.23 -12.48 -25.81
C GLU A 220 -5.89 -12.63 -24.32
N PHE A 221 -4.74 -13.23 -24.01
CA PHE A 221 -4.26 -13.34 -22.64
C PHE A 221 -4.00 -11.96 -22.04
N VAL A 222 -3.37 -11.04 -22.78
CA VAL A 222 -3.09 -9.68 -22.30
C VAL A 222 -4.40 -8.93 -22.01
N ARG A 223 -5.44 -9.09 -22.84
CA ARG A 223 -6.76 -8.50 -22.59
C ARG A 223 -7.40 -9.08 -21.32
N PHE A 224 -7.41 -10.41 -21.16
CA PHE A 224 -7.89 -11.09 -19.96
C PHE A 224 -7.15 -10.63 -18.70
N GLN A 225 -5.82 -10.56 -18.78
CA GLN A 225 -4.96 -10.12 -17.69
C GLN A 225 -5.28 -8.69 -17.26
N ARG A 226 -5.40 -7.76 -18.21
CA ARG A 226 -5.72 -6.35 -17.91
C ARG A 226 -7.11 -6.20 -17.31
N ASP A 227 -8.09 -6.94 -17.82
CA ASP A 227 -9.47 -6.88 -17.30
C ASP A 227 -9.56 -7.44 -15.88
N TYR A 228 -8.87 -8.55 -15.57
CA TYR A 228 -8.79 -9.06 -14.21
C TYR A 228 -8.10 -8.07 -13.27
N VAL A 229 -6.91 -7.60 -13.64
CA VAL A 229 -6.11 -6.70 -12.80
C VAL A 229 -6.87 -5.40 -12.56
N ALA A 230 -7.47 -4.78 -13.59
CA ALA A 230 -8.22 -3.55 -13.43
C ALA A 230 -9.34 -3.66 -12.39
N VAL A 231 -10.14 -4.72 -12.45
CA VAL A 231 -11.24 -4.95 -11.49
C VAL A 231 -10.70 -5.24 -10.08
N PHE A 232 -9.66 -6.06 -9.97
CA PHE A 232 -9.02 -6.35 -8.69
C PHE A 232 -8.48 -5.08 -8.02
N LEU A 233 -7.85 -4.20 -8.81
CA LEU A 233 -7.35 -2.90 -8.35
C LEU A 233 -8.46 -1.93 -7.95
N LEU A 234 -9.60 -1.94 -8.65
CA LEU A 234 -10.79 -1.17 -8.24
C LEU A 234 -11.35 -1.68 -6.90
N GLY A 235 -11.41 -2.99 -6.69
CA GLY A 235 -11.80 -3.58 -5.41
C GLY A 235 -10.86 -3.19 -4.27
N LEU A 236 -9.55 -3.24 -4.49
CA LEU A 236 -8.55 -2.76 -3.52
C LEU A 236 -8.67 -1.25 -3.28
N GLY A 237 -8.97 -0.47 -4.31
CA GLY A 237 -9.25 0.96 -4.17
C GLY A 237 -10.45 1.22 -3.27
N CYS A 238 -11.50 0.40 -3.38
CA CYS A 238 -12.66 0.49 -2.49
C CYS A 238 -12.24 0.31 -1.03
N GLU A 239 -11.48 -0.75 -0.74
CA GLU A 239 -11.00 -1.08 0.61
C GLU A 239 -10.11 0.02 1.18
N TYR A 240 -9.08 0.44 0.44
CA TYR A 240 -8.09 1.37 0.95
C TYR A 240 -8.62 2.79 1.13
N VAL A 241 -9.51 3.27 0.24
CA VAL A 241 -10.16 4.58 0.44
C VAL A 241 -11.02 4.57 1.70
N GLN A 242 -11.81 3.50 1.93
CA GLN A 242 -12.62 3.37 3.14
C GLN A 242 -11.73 3.26 4.39
N ALA A 243 -10.65 2.46 4.34
CA ALA A 243 -9.74 2.28 5.46
C ALA A 243 -9.03 3.59 5.86
N ALA A 244 -8.64 4.40 4.89
CA ALA A 244 -7.97 5.68 5.11
C ALA A 244 -8.85 6.70 5.85
N MET A 245 -10.17 6.65 5.64
CA MET A 245 -11.12 7.68 6.10
C MET A 245 -12.11 7.22 7.18
N ALA A 246 -12.21 5.92 7.46
CA ALA A 246 -13.16 5.37 8.44
C ALA A 246 -13.04 5.99 9.82
N PHE A 247 -11.82 6.18 10.32
CA PHE A 247 -11.60 6.81 11.61
C PHE A 247 -12.07 8.28 11.61
N ALA A 248 -11.66 9.05 10.60
CA ALA A 248 -12.02 10.46 10.47
C ALA A 248 -13.54 10.66 10.43
N LEU A 249 -14.24 9.84 9.65
CA LEU A 249 -15.71 9.84 9.58
C LEU A 249 -16.34 9.61 10.96
N MET A 250 -15.91 8.59 11.71
CA MET A 250 -16.46 8.31 13.05
C MET A 250 -16.12 9.40 14.08
N ARG A 251 -14.93 10.00 13.98
CA ARG A 251 -14.42 10.94 14.98
C ARG A 251 -14.90 12.37 14.77
N HIS A 252 -14.92 12.84 13.52
CA HIS A 252 -15.22 14.24 13.19
C HIS A 252 -16.71 14.48 12.95
N GLU A 253 -17.38 13.58 12.21
CA GLU A 253 -18.79 13.76 11.85
C GLU A 253 -19.73 13.32 12.98
N HIS A 254 -19.36 12.24 13.69
CA HIS A 254 -20.21 11.68 14.75
C HIS A 254 -19.73 11.97 16.18
N ALA A 255 -18.55 12.57 16.35
CA ALA A 255 -17.95 12.85 17.65
C ALA A 255 -17.93 11.64 18.61
N TRP A 256 -17.69 10.43 18.08
CA TRP A 256 -17.72 9.22 18.90
C TRP A 256 -16.52 9.08 19.83
N SER A 257 -16.76 8.43 20.97
CA SER A 257 -15.70 8.02 21.89
C SER A 257 -14.85 6.90 21.28
N PHE A 258 -13.59 6.81 21.73
CA PHE A 258 -12.68 5.74 21.31
C PHE A 258 -13.24 4.34 21.54
N THR A 259 -14.06 4.15 22.58
CA THR A 259 -14.73 2.86 22.86
C THR A 259 -15.67 2.44 21.74
N LYS A 260 -16.52 3.35 21.25
CA LYS A 260 -17.45 3.05 20.15
C LYS A 260 -16.70 2.75 18.86
N ILE A 261 -15.65 3.51 18.59
CA ILE A 261 -14.79 3.31 17.41
C ILE A 261 -14.14 1.93 17.44
N ALA A 262 -13.55 1.54 18.58
CA ALA A 262 -12.92 0.23 18.74
C ALA A 262 -13.93 -0.93 18.57
N GLN A 263 -15.13 -0.82 19.14
CA GLN A 263 -16.19 -1.83 18.96
C GLN A 263 -16.58 -2.01 17.48
N VAL A 264 -16.72 -0.90 16.76
CA VAL A 264 -17.08 -0.90 15.34
C VAL A 264 -15.95 -1.48 14.46
N TYR A 265 -14.68 -1.22 14.78
CA TYR A 265 -13.54 -1.88 14.14
C TYR A 265 -13.51 -3.39 14.44
N ALA A 266 -13.65 -3.77 15.71
CA ALA A 266 -13.66 -5.18 16.13
C ALA A 266 -14.77 -5.97 15.43
N LEU A 267 -15.94 -5.37 15.24
CA LEU A 267 -17.05 -5.99 14.51
C LEU A 267 -16.72 -6.26 13.04
N GLY A 268 -16.07 -5.32 12.35
CA GLY A 268 -15.61 -5.53 10.97
C GLY A 268 -14.59 -6.66 10.86
N PHE A 269 -13.65 -6.74 11.81
CA PHE A 269 -12.69 -7.85 11.89
C PHE A 269 -13.36 -9.19 12.19
N ALA A 270 -14.31 -9.21 13.13
CA ALA A 270 -15.08 -10.40 13.45
C ALA A 270 -15.88 -10.90 12.22
N ALA A 271 -16.48 -9.99 11.45
CA ALA A 271 -17.18 -10.33 10.22
C ALA A 271 -16.23 -10.92 9.15
N SER A 272 -15.06 -10.31 8.92
CA SER A 272 -14.05 -10.84 7.99
C SER A 272 -13.55 -12.23 8.41
N TRP A 273 -13.28 -12.42 9.70
CA TRP A 273 -12.85 -13.69 10.27
C TRP A 273 -13.92 -14.78 10.16
N ALA A 274 -15.17 -14.47 10.55
CA ALA A 274 -16.30 -15.40 10.43
C ALA A 274 -16.54 -15.78 8.96
N THR A 275 -16.43 -14.81 8.05
CA THR A 275 -16.54 -15.07 6.61
C THR A 275 -15.42 -16.00 6.14
N SER A 276 -14.18 -15.81 6.61
CA SER A 276 -13.05 -16.66 6.23
C SER A 276 -13.16 -18.10 6.75
N ALA A 277 -13.83 -18.28 7.89
CA ALA A 277 -14.09 -19.59 8.47
C ALA A 277 -15.26 -20.34 7.79
N CYS A 278 -16.28 -19.60 7.34
CA CYS A 278 -17.52 -20.19 6.81
C CYS A 278 -17.56 -20.27 5.29
N PHE A 279 -16.96 -19.30 4.58
CA PHE A 279 -16.99 -19.23 3.13
C PHE A 279 -15.69 -19.76 2.54
N SER A 280 -15.84 -20.75 1.66
CA SER A 280 -14.75 -21.27 0.87
C SER A 280 -14.95 -20.99 -0.60
N SER A 281 -13.87 -20.74 -1.32
CA SER A 281 -13.83 -20.16 -2.66
C SER A 281 -14.89 -20.69 -3.62
N GLU A 282 -15.95 -19.90 -3.84
CA GLU A 282 -16.83 -20.11 -4.98
C GLU A 282 -16.09 -19.71 -6.27
N GLN A 283 -16.01 -20.63 -7.22
CA GLN A 283 -15.33 -20.43 -8.50
C GLN A 283 -16.20 -19.66 -9.50
N THR A 284 -16.94 -18.64 -9.05
CA THR A 284 -17.89 -17.92 -9.91
C THR A 284 -17.55 -16.44 -9.99
N GLY A 285 -17.72 -15.87 -11.19
CA GLY A 285 -17.68 -14.41 -11.37
C GLY A 285 -18.76 -13.70 -10.55
N GLY A 286 -19.85 -14.40 -10.21
CA GLY A 286 -20.90 -13.90 -9.32
C GLY A 286 -20.40 -13.56 -7.92
N ALA A 287 -19.49 -14.35 -7.35
CA ALA A 287 -18.87 -14.04 -6.06
C ALA A 287 -18.00 -12.76 -6.13
N CYS A 288 -17.34 -12.50 -7.26
CA CYS A 288 -16.57 -11.27 -7.46
C CYS A 288 -17.50 -10.04 -7.60
N VAL A 289 -18.64 -10.18 -8.29
CA VAL A 289 -19.67 -9.13 -8.33
C VAL A 289 -20.26 -8.90 -6.94
N GLY A 290 -20.61 -9.96 -6.20
CA GLY A 290 -21.11 -9.86 -4.83
C GLY A 290 -20.12 -9.15 -3.90
N CYS A 291 -18.81 -9.41 -4.07
CA CYS A 291 -17.75 -8.69 -3.37
C CYS A 291 -17.77 -7.18 -3.66
N LEU A 292 -17.79 -6.76 -4.92
CA LEU A 292 -17.84 -5.33 -5.25
C LEU A 292 -19.15 -4.67 -4.82
N VAL A 293 -20.29 -5.35 -4.98
CA VAL A 293 -21.60 -4.88 -4.50
C VAL A 293 -21.59 -4.68 -2.99
N SER A 294 -21.00 -5.61 -2.23
CA SER A 294 -20.87 -5.47 -0.77
C SER A 294 -19.95 -4.31 -0.39
N TYR A 295 -18.82 -4.09 -1.07
CA TYR A 295 -18.01 -2.87 -0.85
C TYR A 295 -18.78 -1.60 -1.15
N GLY A 296 -19.51 -1.54 -2.26
CA GLY A 296 -20.33 -0.40 -2.64
C GLY A 296 -21.45 -0.14 -1.63
N ALA A 297 -22.13 -1.19 -1.18
CA ALA A 297 -23.15 -1.10 -0.14
C ALA A 297 -22.55 -0.60 1.19
N ALA A 298 -21.42 -1.16 1.62
CA ALA A 298 -20.69 -0.70 2.81
C ALA A 298 -20.31 0.78 2.70
N ALA A 299 -19.86 1.23 1.53
CA ALA A 299 -19.50 2.62 1.28
C ALA A 299 -20.70 3.57 1.46
N ILE A 300 -21.83 3.25 0.83
CA ILE A 300 -23.06 4.07 0.93
C ILE A 300 -23.63 4.05 2.34
N MET A 301 -23.66 2.88 2.99
CA MET A 301 -24.10 2.76 4.39
C MET A 301 -23.23 3.60 5.33
N ALA A 302 -21.91 3.64 5.12
CA ALA A 302 -21.01 4.48 5.89
C ALA A 302 -21.24 5.98 5.61
N ALA A 303 -21.32 6.39 4.34
CA ALA A 303 -21.53 7.79 3.94
C ALA A 303 -22.86 8.37 4.49
N LYS A 304 -23.89 7.53 4.57
CA LYS A 304 -25.23 7.88 5.09
C LYS A 304 -25.47 7.47 6.54
N ALA A 305 -24.48 6.96 7.24
CA ALA A 305 -24.66 6.57 8.64
C ALA A 305 -25.03 7.81 9.46
N GLU A 306 -26.11 7.72 10.24
CA GLU A 306 -26.49 8.75 11.21
C GLU A 306 -26.21 8.30 12.65
N GLY A 307 -26.07 6.99 12.87
CA GLY A 307 -25.90 6.39 14.18
C GLY A 307 -25.02 5.14 14.19
N PRO A 308 -24.69 4.64 15.40
CA PRO A 308 -23.72 3.56 15.58
C PRO A 308 -24.14 2.23 14.94
N ARG A 309 -25.45 1.94 14.87
CA ARG A 309 -25.96 0.71 14.25
C ARG A 309 -25.75 0.69 12.74
N ALA A 310 -25.99 1.82 12.06
CA ALA A 310 -25.79 1.93 10.62
C ALA A 310 -24.31 1.78 10.25
N MET A 311 -23.41 2.42 11.02
CA MET A 311 -21.96 2.28 10.82
C MET A 311 -21.44 0.89 11.21
N ALA A 312 -21.99 0.27 12.26
CA ALA A 312 -21.66 -1.11 12.59
C ALA A 312 -22.04 -2.05 11.43
N GLY A 313 -23.24 -1.86 10.85
CA GLY A 313 -23.67 -2.58 9.65
C GLY A 313 -22.74 -2.38 8.45
N SER A 314 -22.31 -1.14 8.19
CA SER A 314 -21.37 -0.85 7.10
C SER A 314 -20.03 -1.58 7.28
N ARG A 315 -19.52 -1.65 8.52
CA ARG A 315 -18.28 -2.37 8.84
C ARG A 315 -18.40 -3.87 8.75
N VAL A 316 -19.53 -4.45 9.13
CA VAL A 316 -19.81 -5.89 8.92
C VAL A 316 -19.75 -6.23 7.44
N VAL A 317 -20.48 -5.46 6.61
CA VAL A 317 -20.53 -5.70 5.16
C VAL A 317 -19.16 -5.49 4.51
N ALA A 318 -18.41 -4.45 4.93
CA ALA A 318 -17.03 -4.24 4.47
C ALA A 318 -16.10 -5.42 4.86
N GLY A 319 -16.26 -5.97 6.07
CA GLY A 319 -15.48 -7.13 6.53
C GLY A 319 -15.75 -8.39 5.70
N ILE A 320 -17.01 -8.65 5.33
CA ILE A 320 -17.38 -9.73 4.42
C ILE A 320 -16.72 -9.50 3.05
N ALA A 321 -16.85 -8.29 2.51
CA ALA A 321 -16.27 -7.92 1.22
C ALA A 321 -14.75 -8.10 1.17
N GLN A 322 -14.05 -7.71 2.24
CA GLN A 322 -12.60 -7.88 2.41
C GLN A 322 -12.15 -9.34 2.25
N THR A 323 -12.88 -10.27 2.86
CA THR A 323 -12.57 -11.69 2.73
C THR A 323 -12.83 -12.21 1.31
N LEU A 324 -13.91 -11.77 0.69
CA LEU A 324 -14.26 -12.17 -0.68
C LEU A 324 -13.27 -11.61 -1.71
N LEU A 325 -12.74 -10.39 -1.51
CA LEU A 325 -11.81 -9.77 -2.44
C LEU A 325 -10.54 -10.62 -2.63
N GLN A 326 -10.01 -11.18 -1.55
CA GLN A 326 -8.79 -11.98 -1.64
C GLN A 326 -9.08 -13.41 -2.11
N SER A 327 -10.19 -14.01 -1.65
CA SER A 327 -10.47 -15.43 -1.91
C SER A 327 -11.21 -15.70 -3.22
N ALA A 328 -12.25 -14.92 -3.53
CA ALA A 328 -13.08 -15.12 -4.72
C ALA A 328 -12.34 -14.71 -6.00
N PHE A 329 -11.61 -13.60 -5.99
CA PHE A 329 -10.85 -13.14 -7.16
C PHE A 329 -9.71 -14.10 -7.51
N ASP A 330 -8.96 -14.58 -6.53
CA ASP A 330 -7.89 -15.57 -6.74
C ASP A 330 -8.44 -16.88 -7.32
N ALA A 331 -9.56 -17.36 -6.76
CA ALA A 331 -10.21 -18.58 -7.24
C ALA A 331 -10.78 -18.43 -8.65
N TRP A 332 -11.46 -17.32 -8.93
CA TRP A 332 -11.99 -17.02 -10.25
C TRP A 332 -10.88 -16.90 -11.29
N MET A 333 -9.79 -16.19 -10.99
CA MET A 333 -8.66 -16.03 -11.91
C MET A 333 -8.08 -17.39 -12.29
N ARG A 334 -7.84 -18.27 -11.31
CA ARG A 334 -7.33 -19.62 -11.57
C ARG A 334 -8.29 -20.45 -12.42
N ALA A 335 -9.59 -20.37 -12.15
CA ALA A 335 -10.61 -21.11 -12.88
C ALA A 335 -10.75 -20.61 -14.32
N ALA A 336 -10.90 -19.30 -14.53
CA ALA A 336 -11.02 -18.69 -15.84
C ALA A 336 -9.74 -18.87 -16.69
N HIS A 337 -8.56 -18.74 -16.09
CA HIS A 337 -7.28 -18.99 -16.77
C HIS A 337 -7.18 -20.43 -17.29
N ALA A 338 -7.67 -21.41 -16.51
CA ALA A 338 -7.67 -22.81 -16.91
C ALA A 338 -8.74 -23.12 -17.97
N ASP A 339 -9.94 -22.54 -17.85
CA ASP A 339 -11.05 -22.72 -18.78
C ASP A 339 -10.74 -22.16 -20.18
N LEU A 340 -10.02 -21.03 -20.24
CA LEU A 340 -9.51 -20.43 -21.48
C LEU A 340 -8.29 -21.16 -22.08
N GLY A 341 -7.80 -22.22 -21.43
CA GLY A 341 -6.68 -23.02 -21.95
C GLY A 341 -5.32 -22.31 -21.93
N PHE A 342 -5.15 -21.24 -21.15
CA PHE A 342 -3.87 -20.52 -21.10
C PHE A 342 -2.78 -21.33 -20.36
N PRO A 343 -1.50 -21.26 -20.80
CA PRO A 343 -0.39 -21.93 -20.11
C PRO A 343 -0.30 -21.58 -18.63
N ALA A 344 -0.09 -22.59 -17.77
CA ALA A 344 -0.02 -22.40 -16.32
C ALA A 344 1.10 -21.45 -15.86
N ALA A 345 2.18 -21.33 -16.65
CA ALA A 345 3.30 -20.44 -16.42
C ALA A 345 2.89 -18.94 -16.51
N TRP A 346 1.89 -18.61 -17.32
CA TRP A 346 1.46 -17.23 -17.54
C TRP A 346 0.69 -16.63 -16.37
N ARG A 347 0.09 -17.46 -15.48
CA ARG A 347 -0.56 -16.99 -14.24
C ARG A 347 0.33 -16.09 -13.41
N ARG A 348 1.62 -16.41 -13.40
CA ARG A 348 2.64 -15.64 -12.72
C ARG A 348 2.65 -14.18 -13.16
N SER A 349 2.64 -13.94 -14.48
CA SER A 349 2.64 -12.60 -15.07
C SER A 349 1.43 -11.79 -14.59
N THR A 350 0.25 -12.42 -14.49
CA THR A 350 -0.97 -11.79 -13.96
C THR A 350 -0.83 -11.37 -12.51
N TYR A 351 -0.33 -12.25 -11.64
CA TYR A 351 -0.12 -11.91 -10.22
C TYR A 351 0.98 -10.87 -10.03
N GLU A 352 2.01 -10.87 -10.88
CA GLU A 352 3.05 -9.84 -10.87
C GLU A 352 2.46 -8.46 -11.21
N LEU A 353 1.68 -8.37 -12.29
CA LEU A 353 1.00 -7.13 -12.65
C LEU A 353 0.00 -6.67 -11.58
N ALA A 354 -0.77 -7.60 -10.99
CA ALA A 354 -1.67 -7.31 -9.88
C ALA A 354 -0.92 -6.76 -8.67
N GLY A 355 0.19 -7.38 -8.28
CA GLY A 355 1.02 -6.94 -7.16
C GLY A 355 1.61 -5.55 -7.37
N ALA A 356 2.11 -5.25 -8.58
CA ALA A 356 2.57 -3.90 -8.93
C ALA A 356 1.43 -2.87 -8.81
N GLY A 357 0.24 -3.21 -9.30
CA GLY A 357 -0.94 -2.36 -9.18
C GLY A 357 -1.34 -2.12 -7.72
N THR A 358 -1.29 -3.14 -6.86
CA THR A 358 -1.61 -3.01 -5.43
C THR A 358 -0.74 -1.97 -4.73
N THR A 359 0.54 -1.89 -5.08
CA THR A 359 1.45 -0.86 -4.58
C THR A 359 0.97 0.55 -4.94
N PHE A 360 0.57 0.78 -6.19
CA PHE A 360 0.07 2.09 -6.61
C PHE A 360 -1.26 2.43 -5.95
N VAL A 361 -2.19 1.47 -5.88
CA VAL A 361 -3.52 1.69 -5.32
C VAL A 361 -3.46 1.93 -3.81
N SER A 362 -2.62 1.21 -3.06
CA SER A 362 -2.54 1.38 -1.60
C SER A 362 -2.06 2.76 -1.18
N ILE A 363 -1.03 3.30 -1.85
CA ILE A 363 -0.51 4.65 -1.60
C ILE A 363 -1.46 5.70 -2.19
N GLY A 364 -1.90 5.49 -3.43
CA GLY A 364 -2.75 6.42 -4.18
C GLY A 364 -4.11 6.63 -3.54
N SER A 365 -4.71 5.59 -2.95
CA SER A 365 -6.04 5.68 -2.31
C SER A 365 -6.05 6.63 -1.12
N GLY A 366 -4.99 6.64 -0.30
CA GLY A 366 -4.87 7.58 0.83
C GLY A 366 -4.74 9.03 0.36
N ALA A 367 -3.87 9.27 -0.63
CA ALA A 367 -3.68 10.60 -1.21
C ALA A 367 -4.96 11.11 -1.92
N LEU A 368 -5.64 10.23 -2.66
CA LEU A 368 -6.88 10.54 -3.34
C LEU A 368 -8.01 10.83 -2.36
N ALA A 369 -8.17 10.01 -1.31
CA ALA A 369 -9.16 10.21 -0.28
C ALA A 369 -8.96 11.55 0.45
N GLU A 370 -7.71 11.89 0.80
CA GLU A 370 -7.38 13.18 1.41
C GLU A 370 -7.64 14.35 0.44
N GLY A 371 -7.33 14.18 -0.85
CA GLY A 371 -7.63 15.16 -1.89
C GLY A 371 -9.12 15.45 -2.02
N VAL A 372 -9.95 14.40 -2.11
CA VAL A 372 -11.42 14.52 -2.17
C VAL A 372 -11.98 15.17 -0.91
N ARG A 373 -11.50 14.73 0.26
CA ARG A 373 -11.89 15.29 1.57
C ARG A 373 -11.60 16.79 1.66
N ARG A 374 -10.43 17.23 1.19
CA ARG A 374 -10.05 18.66 1.17
C ARG A 374 -10.83 19.46 0.15
N ALA A 375 -11.06 18.90 -1.04
CA ALA A 375 -11.78 19.58 -2.11
C ALA A 375 -13.28 19.78 -1.77
N THR A 376 -13.87 18.85 -1.03
CA THR A 376 -15.30 18.86 -0.70
C THR A 376 -15.60 19.26 0.75
N GLU A 377 -14.56 19.49 1.55
CA GLU A 377 -14.61 19.75 2.99
C GLU A 377 -15.43 18.72 3.80
N SER A 378 -15.60 17.50 3.27
CA SER A 378 -16.47 16.48 3.83
C SER A 378 -15.77 15.13 3.95
N ASP A 379 -15.87 14.52 5.13
CA ASP A 379 -15.28 13.20 5.41
C ASP A 379 -16.14 12.04 4.83
N ARG A 380 -17.34 12.35 4.32
CA ARG A 380 -18.27 11.38 3.70
C ARG A 380 -17.97 11.12 2.22
N ARG A 381 -17.52 12.13 1.48
CA ARG A 381 -17.31 12.07 0.02
C ARG A 381 -16.28 11.02 -0.43
N PRO A 382 -15.19 10.73 0.32
CA PRO A 382 -14.30 9.62 -0.01
C PRO A 382 -15.03 8.25 -0.05
N PHE A 383 -16.08 8.05 0.75
CA PHE A 383 -16.87 6.81 0.70
C PHE A 383 -17.73 6.74 -0.57
N GLU A 384 -18.30 7.86 -1.02
CA GLU A 384 -19.02 7.90 -2.30
C GLU A 384 -18.10 7.57 -3.49
N LEU A 385 -16.84 8.02 -3.45
CA LEU A 385 -15.83 7.64 -4.44
C LEU A 385 -15.57 6.12 -4.44
N SER A 386 -15.54 5.48 -3.26
CA SER A 386 -15.43 4.02 -3.14
C SER A 386 -16.60 3.29 -3.82
N PHE A 387 -17.83 3.83 -3.72
CA PHE A 387 -18.99 3.29 -4.45
C PHE A 387 -18.81 3.39 -5.98
N VAL A 388 -18.27 4.51 -6.48
CA VAL A 388 -17.98 4.68 -7.92
C VAL A 388 -16.99 3.62 -8.41
N PHE A 389 -15.93 3.35 -7.65
CA PHE A 389 -14.98 2.27 -7.99
C PHE A 389 -15.66 0.89 -8.06
N ALA A 390 -16.51 0.58 -7.09
CA ALA A 390 -17.28 -0.66 -7.09
C ALA A 390 -18.21 -0.76 -8.32
N ALA A 391 -18.92 0.32 -8.66
CA ALA A 391 -19.82 0.34 -9.82
C ALA A 391 -19.07 0.13 -11.15
N ILE A 392 -17.92 0.78 -11.34
CA ILE A 392 -17.07 0.59 -12.52
C ILE A 392 -16.57 -0.85 -12.58
N GLY A 393 -16.10 -1.40 -11.46
CA GLY A 393 -15.62 -2.79 -11.40
C GLY A 393 -16.72 -3.80 -11.74
N CYS A 394 -17.92 -3.62 -11.20
CA CYS A 394 -19.10 -4.42 -11.54
C CYS A 394 -19.42 -4.34 -13.04
N GLY A 395 -19.42 -3.14 -13.61
CA GLY A 395 -19.65 -2.94 -15.04
C GLY A 395 -18.63 -3.69 -15.90
N ILE A 396 -17.34 -3.64 -15.55
CA ILE A 396 -16.30 -4.38 -16.28
C ILE A 396 -16.53 -5.89 -16.18
N ILE A 397 -16.85 -6.43 -15.00
CA ILE A 397 -17.13 -7.87 -14.85
C ILE A 397 -18.31 -8.27 -15.72
N LEU A 398 -19.44 -7.57 -15.62
CA LEU A 398 -20.68 -7.93 -16.32
C LEU A 398 -20.57 -7.85 -17.84
N LEU A 399 -19.76 -6.92 -18.35
CA LEU A 399 -19.63 -6.67 -19.79
C LEU A 399 -18.46 -7.41 -20.44
N ARG A 400 -17.38 -7.68 -19.71
CA ARG A 400 -16.10 -8.14 -20.31
C ARG A 400 -15.60 -9.47 -19.78
N TRP A 401 -16.00 -9.91 -18.58
CA TRP A 401 -15.46 -11.16 -18.04
C TRP A 401 -16.08 -12.39 -18.72
N PRO A 402 -15.26 -13.40 -19.05
CA PRO A 402 -15.75 -14.64 -19.61
C PRO A 402 -16.58 -15.43 -18.60
N LYS A 403 -17.61 -16.13 -19.09
CA LYS A 403 -18.38 -17.08 -18.28
C LYS A 403 -17.59 -18.38 -18.18
N VAL A 404 -17.29 -18.83 -16.96
CA VAL A 404 -16.52 -20.05 -16.71
C VAL A 404 -17.44 -21.26 -16.70
N ALA A 405 -17.16 -22.27 -17.53
CA ALA A 405 -18.04 -23.42 -17.75
C ALA A 405 -17.98 -24.50 -16.65
N ARG A 406 -16.86 -24.60 -15.91
CA ARG A 406 -16.65 -25.64 -14.88
C ARG A 406 -17.09 -25.18 -13.48
N GLN A 407 -18.33 -25.50 -13.12
CA GLN A 407 -18.80 -25.41 -11.74
C GLN A 407 -18.57 -26.72 -10.99
N GLN A 408 -17.47 -26.84 -10.25
CA GLN A 408 -17.45 -27.78 -9.13
C GLN A 408 -17.90 -27.01 -7.89
N LYS A 409 -19.19 -27.16 -7.53
CA LYS A 409 -19.75 -26.67 -6.26
C LYS A 409 -19.14 -27.47 -5.10
N THR A 410 -17.87 -27.27 -4.81
CA THR A 410 -17.29 -27.70 -3.54
C THR A 410 -17.47 -26.58 -2.53
N SER A 411 -18.72 -26.38 -2.09
CA SER A 411 -19.00 -25.58 -0.90
C SER A 411 -18.61 -26.40 0.31
N TYR A 412 -17.37 -26.25 0.77
CA TYR A 412 -16.94 -26.82 2.04
C TYR A 412 -17.13 -25.76 3.13
N CYS A 413 -18.12 -25.94 4.01
CA CYS A 413 -18.15 -25.19 5.27
C CYS A 413 -16.99 -25.69 6.13
N LEU A 414 -15.89 -24.91 6.20
CA LEU A 414 -14.67 -25.31 6.90
C LEU A 414 -14.91 -25.56 8.41
N ALA A 415 -15.90 -24.87 8.98
CA ALA A 415 -16.35 -24.99 10.37
C ALA A 415 -17.22 -26.23 10.64
N CYS A 416 -17.85 -26.81 9.60
CA CYS A 416 -18.83 -27.90 9.74
C CYS A 416 -18.22 -29.30 9.56
N ASP A 417 -16.95 -29.38 9.15
CA ASP A 417 -16.27 -30.66 8.89
C ASP A 417 -15.58 -31.13 10.19
N GLY A 418 -16.26 -32.06 10.87
CA GLY A 418 -16.16 -32.33 12.30
C GLY A 418 -15.14 -33.37 12.77
N GLU A 419 -14.26 -33.91 11.93
CA GLU A 419 -13.40 -35.02 12.37
C GLU A 419 -11.92 -34.64 12.64
N ASN A 420 -11.51 -34.87 13.90
CA ASN A 420 -10.15 -35.14 14.42
C ASN A 420 -8.99 -34.21 14.01
N ARG A 421 -9.07 -32.91 14.32
CA ARG A 421 -8.13 -31.89 13.78
C ARG A 421 -7.07 -31.38 14.75
N PHE A 422 -7.43 -31.25 16.02
CA PHE A 422 -6.49 -30.85 17.08
C PHE A 422 -5.56 -32.01 17.46
N SER A 423 -6.07 -33.24 17.37
CA SER A 423 -5.30 -34.47 17.60
C SER A 423 -4.21 -34.70 16.55
N THR A 424 -4.44 -34.35 15.27
CA THR A 424 -3.40 -34.42 14.21
C THR A 424 -2.32 -33.36 14.38
N LEU A 425 -2.67 -32.16 14.84
CA LEU A 425 -1.69 -31.11 15.11
C LEU A 425 -0.83 -31.48 16.34
N ILE A 426 -1.47 -31.98 17.40
CA ILE A 426 -0.83 -32.45 18.64
C ILE A 426 0.05 -33.68 18.35
N SER A 427 -0.40 -34.65 17.57
CA SER A 427 0.40 -35.85 17.25
C SER A 427 1.62 -35.56 16.37
N CYS A 428 1.65 -34.43 15.65
CA CYS A 428 2.79 -33.98 14.86
C CYS A 428 3.78 -33.07 15.64
N THR A 429 3.43 -32.59 16.84
CA THR A 429 4.27 -31.63 17.60
C THR A 429 5.71 -32.10 17.85
N GLY A 430 5.95 -33.40 17.94
CA GLY A 430 7.29 -33.98 18.16
C GLY A 430 8.22 -34.00 16.95
N LYS A 431 7.70 -33.93 15.70
CA LYS A 431 8.51 -34.00 14.46
C LYS A 431 8.60 -32.68 13.69
N THR A 432 7.89 -31.63 14.12
CA THR A 432 7.73 -30.40 13.31
C THR A 432 7.88 -29.09 14.09
N THR A 433 8.83 -29.01 15.02
CA THR A 433 9.12 -27.79 15.81
C THR A 433 9.40 -26.56 14.93
N LYS A 434 10.11 -26.74 13.80
CA LYS A 434 10.39 -25.66 12.84
C LYS A 434 9.11 -25.18 12.14
N ALA A 435 8.20 -26.09 11.77
CA ALA A 435 6.94 -25.70 11.13
C ALA A 435 6.06 -24.87 12.07
N PHE A 436 5.98 -25.28 13.35
CA PHE A 436 5.23 -24.53 14.36
C PHE A 436 5.85 -23.17 14.63
N ALA A 437 7.19 -23.08 14.78
CA ALA A 437 7.88 -21.81 14.95
C ALA A 437 7.66 -20.85 13.77
N ALA A 438 7.72 -21.35 12.54
CA ALA A 438 7.41 -20.58 11.33
C ALA A 438 5.97 -20.08 11.29
N GLY A 439 5.01 -20.93 11.67
CA GLY A 439 3.60 -20.56 11.77
C GLY A 439 3.33 -19.51 12.84
N LEU A 440 3.89 -19.70 14.05
CA LEU A 440 3.74 -18.79 15.16
C LEU A 440 4.32 -17.40 14.86
N ALA A 441 5.55 -17.33 14.35
CA ALA A 441 6.18 -16.07 14.00
C ALA A 441 5.37 -15.30 12.94
N ALA A 442 4.92 -15.99 11.88
CA ALA A 442 4.08 -15.40 10.85
C ALA A 442 2.73 -14.89 11.43
N CYS A 443 2.06 -15.72 12.25
CA CYS A 443 0.79 -15.39 12.89
C CYS A 443 0.89 -14.12 13.74
N VAL A 444 1.97 -14.00 14.51
CA VAL A 444 2.21 -12.88 15.42
C VAL A 444 2.44 -11.59 14.63
N PHE A 445 3.24 -11.63 13.55
CA PHE A 445 3.43 -10.48 12.65
C PHE A 445 2.14 -10.05 11.95
N GLU A 446 1.36 -11.02 11.46
CA GLU A 446 0.06 -10.73 10.87
C GLU A 446 -0.87 -10.09 11.92
N ALA A 447 -0.96 -10.66 13.13
CA ALA A 447 -1.79 -10.14 14.23
C ALA A 447 -1.47 -8.69 14.58
N THR A 448 -0.20 -8.39 14.83
CA THR A 448 0.19 -7.01 15.19
C THR A 448 0.08 -6.05 14.02
N ALA A 449 0.21 -6.49 12.77
CA ALA A 449 -0.06 -5.66 11.60
C ALA A 449 -1.52 -5.20 11.54
N TYR A 450 -2.47 -6.10 11.81
CA TYR A 450 -3.89 -5.73 11.86
C TYR A 450 -4.23 -4.84 13.06
N VAL A 451 -3.65 -5.12 14.24
CA VAL A 451 -3.81 -4.23 15.41
C VAL A 451 -3.27 -2.83 15.11
N THR A 452 -2.10 -2.71 14.49
CA THR A 452 -1.56 -1.40 14.06
C THR A 452 -2.47 -0.70 13.05
N ASN A 453 -2.98 -1.43 12.05
CA ASN A 453 -3.91 -0.87 11.07
C ASN A 453 -5.24 -0.40 11.69
N ALA A 454 -5.66 -0.98 12.81
CA ALA A 454 -6.84 -0.55 13.56
C ALA A 454 -6.55 0.62 14.52
N THR A 455 -5.30 0.74 15.01
CA THR A 455 -4.93 1.65 16.11
C THR A 455 -4.23 2.93 15.65
N TRP A 456 -3.56 2.95 14.49
CA TRP A 456 -2.71 4.09 14.09
C TRP A 456 -3.43 5.44 14.18
N ALA A 457 -4.70 5.49 13.76
CA ALA A 457 -5.49 6.70 13.77
C ALA A 457 -5.93 7.08 15.19
N THR A 458 -6.23 6.09 16.05
CA THR A 458 -6.54 6.32 17.46
C THR A 458 -5.33 6.83 18.24
N ALA A 459 -4.13 6.29 17.97
CA ALA A 459 -2.89 6.73 18.59
C ALA A 459 -2.55 8.16 18.16
N LEU A 460 -2.70 8.48 16.87
CA LEU A 460 -2.52 9.84 16.36
C LEU A 460 -3.50 10.84 17.01
N ALA A 461 -4.78 10.48 17.10
CA ALA A 461 -5.82 11.35 17.66
C ALA A 461 -5.63 11.66 19.15
N ARG A 462 -4.85 10.85 19.89
CA ARG A 462 -4.54 11.09 21.31
C ARG A 462 -3.47 12.16 21.52
N VAL A 463 -2.59 12.36 20.54
CA VAL A 463 -1.50 13.35 20.58
C VAL A 463 -1.79 14.59 19.73
N GLU A 464 -2.96 14.63 19.07
CA GLU A 464 -3.40 15.73 18.23
C GLU A 464 -3.84 16.95 19.07
N HIS A 465 -3.20 18.10 18.84
CA HIS A 465 -3.56 19.37 19.47
C HIS A 465 -4.41 20.24 18.51
N ALA A 466 -5.73 20.29 18.75
CA ALA A 466 -6.72 21.23 18.21
C ALA A 466 -6.91 21.35 16.66
N GLY A 467 -6.13 20.64 15.83
CA GLY A 467 -6.31 20.57 14.37
C GLY A 467 -7.12 19.35 13.91
N ARG A 468 -7.47 19.28 12.62
CA ARG A 468 -7.89 18.04 11.94
C ARG A 468 -6.71 17.46 11.20
N SER A 469 -6.24 16.29 11.61
CA SER A 469 -5.09 15.63 11.01
C SER A 469 -5.44 15.08 9.63
N PRO A 470 -4.47 15.09 8.69
CA PRO A 470 -4.69 14.60 7.35
C PRO A 470 -4.61 13.06 7.32
N TYR A 471 -5.65 12.38 7.84
CA TYR A 471 -5.69 10.93 8.01
C TYR A 471 -5.39 10.18 6.71
N GLY A 472 -5.92 10.62 5.56
CA GLY A 472 -5.64 9.98 4.27
C GLY A 472 -4.17 10.12 3.84
N PHE A 473 -3.53 11.24 4.16
CA PHE A 473 -2.09 11.42 3.91
C PHE A 473 -1.24 10.52 4.80
N VAL A 474 -1.54 10.45 6.10
CA VAL A 474 -0.82 9.57 7.04
C VAL A 474 -0.97 8.10 6.62
N PHE A 475 -2.17 7.70 6.18
CA PHE A 475 -2.41 6.38 5.61
C PHE A 475 -1.52 6.11 4.39
N ALA A 476 -1.39 7.07 3.47
CA ALA A 476 -0.50 6.94 2.30
C ALA A 476 0.98 6.78 2.71
N LEU A 477 1.43 7.46 3.77
CA LEU A 477 2.78 7.28 4.31
C LEU A 477 2.98 5.89 4.91
N LEU A 478 2.02 5.38 5.69
CA LEU A 478 2.04 4.02 6.22
C LEU A 478 2.15 3.00 5.08
N MET A 479 1.32 3.12 4.04
CA MET A 479 1.39 2.22 2.88
C MET A 479 2.71 2.35 2.12
N SER A 480 3.28 3.55 2.01
CA SER A 480 4.59 3.78 1.40
C SER A 480 5.71 3.07 2.17
N CYS A 481 5.66 3.07 3.51
CA CYS A 481 6.57 2.29 4.36
C CYS A 481 6.41 0.79 4.11
N ALA A 482 5.18 0.25 4.11
CA ALA A 482 4.94 -1.16 3.83
C ALA A 482 5.52 -1.60 2.47
N VAL A 483 5.23 -0.84 1.42
CA VAL A 483 5.75 -1.13 0.08
C VAL A 483 7.28 -1.08 0.05
N SER A 484 7.89 -0.09 0.70
CA SER A 484 9.35 0.00 0.83
C SER A 484 9.93 -1.26 1.49
N GLY A 485 9.23 -1.83 2.48
CA GLY A 485 9.60 -3.09 3.13
C GLY A 485 9.60 -4.28 2.17
N THR A 486 8.60 -4.36 1.29
CA THR A 486 8.55 -5.39 0.24
C THR A 486 9.70 -5.25 -0.76
N HIS A 487 10.10 -4.02 -1.12
CA HIS A 487 11.29 -3.80 -1.95
C HIS A 487 12.59 -4.23 -1.24
N LEU A 488 12.71 -3.95 0.07
CA LEU A 488 13.86 -4.39 0.87
C LEU A 488 13.98 -5.91 0.93
N PHE A 489 12.85 -6.64 0.98
CA PHE A 489 12.88 -8.10 0.85
C PHE A 489 13.55 -8.54 -0.46
N GLN A 490 13.13 -7.99 -1.60
CA GLN A 490 13.68 -8.39 -2.90
C GLN A 490 15.18 -8.09 -3.02
N LEU A 491 15.65 -7.01 -2.38
CA LEU A 491 17.07 -6.66 -2.31
C LEU A 491 17.87 -7.59 -1.38
N THR A 492 17.25 -8.08 -0.30
CA THR A 492 17.94 -8.87 0.74
C THR A 492 17.82 -10.38 0.54
N ALA A 493 16.78 -10.85 -0.15
CA ALA A 493 16.51 -12.27 -0.41
C ALA A 493 17.62 -12.97 -1.22
N SER A 494 18.42 -12.21 -1.98
CA SER A 494 19.57 -12.73 -2.74
C SER A 494 20.88 -12.78 -1.93
N ARG A 495 20.93 -12.14 -0.75
CA ARG A 495 22.19 -11.88 0.00
C ARG A 495 22.19 -12.42 1.43
N ALA A 496 21.04 -12.54 2.07
CA ALA A 496 20.91 -12.96 3.46
C ALA A 496 19.95 -14.15 3.58
N GLY A 497 20.23 -15.06 4.53
CA GLY A 497 19.30 -16.14 4.88
C GLY A 497 18.00 -15.57 5.43
N VAL A 498 16.86 -16.06 4.94
CA VAL A 498 15.52 -15.57 5.29
C VAL A 498 15.21 -15.66 6.78
N GLU A 499 15.83 -16.60 7.49
CA GLU A 499 15.73 -16.79 8.94
C GLU A 499 16.44 -15.67 9.72
N LYS A 500 17.59 -15.18 9.21
CA LYS A 500 18.29 -14.03 9.79
C LYS A 500 17.46 -12.76 9.63
N VAL A 501 16.86 -12.59 8.45
CA VAL A 501 15.96 -11.46 8.18
C VAL A 501 14.73 -11.52 9.07
N ALA A 502 14.08 -12.69 9.23
CA ALA A 502 12.93 -12.85 10.13
C ALA A 502 13.28 -12.49 11.60
N THR A 503 14.45 -12.91 12.07
CA THR A 503 14.95 -12.59 13.41
C THR A 503 15.18 -11.08 13.57
N PHE A 504 15.86 -10.45 12.62
CA PHE A 504 16.10 -9.00 12.60
C PHE A 504 14.79 -8.20 12.62
N LEU A 505 13.83 -8.58 11.79
CA LEU A 505 12.52 -7.94 11.74
C LEU A 505 11.77 -8.07 13.07
N SER A 506 11.88 -9.21 13.75
CA SER A 506 11.22 -9.43 15.05
C SER A 506 11.76 -8.47 16.12
N VAL A 507 13.08 -8.24 16.13
CA VAL A 507 13.71 -7.25 17.02
C VAL A 507 13.23 -5.84 16.69
N LEU A 508 13.28 -5.47 15.41
CA LEU A 508 12.95 -4.10 14.98
C LEU A 508 11.48 -3.76 15.22
N ALA A 509 10.57 -4.71 14.95
CA ALA A 509 9.14 -4.56 15.24
C ALA A 509 8.86 -4.51 16.76
N GLY A 510 9.53 -5.33 17.56
CA GLY A 510 9.42 -5.28 19.03
C GLY A 510 9.87 -3.94 19.60
N LEU A 511 10.99 -3.40 19.10
CA LEU A 511 11.48 -2.07 19.49
C LEU A 511 10.47 -0.97 19.12
N ALA A 512 9.86 -1.03 17.93
CA ALA A 512 8.85 -0.06 17.52
C ALA A 512 7.65 -0.04 18.49
N PHE A 513 7.13 -1.21 18.89
CA PHE A 513 6.03 -1.28 19.86
C PHE A 513 6.45 -0.87 21.27
N ALA A 514 7.67 -1.20 21.70
CA ALA A 514 8.19 -0.75 22.99
C ALA A 514 8.28 0.78 23.05
N ILE A 515 8.73 1.43 21.98
CA ILE A 515 8.75 2.90 21.89
C ILE A 515 7.32 3.45 21.95
N LEU A 516 6.37 2.88 21.22
CA LEU A 516 4.96 3.30 21.26
C LEU A 516 4.37 3.21 22.66
N ALA A 517 4.59 2.10 23.37
CA ALA A 517 4.12 1.93 24.75
C ALA A 517 4.71 2.99 25.70
N LEU A 518 5.98 3.37 25.52
CA LEU A 518 6.63 4.39 26.35
C LEU A 518 6.19 5.82 26.00
N VAL A 519 5.88 6.10 24.74
CA VAL A 519 5.43 7.41 24.27
C VAL A 519 4.00 7.68 24.73
N GLU A 520 3.10 6.71 24.62
CA GLU A 520 1.70 6.83 25.07
C GLU A 520 1.56 7.01 26.59
N ALA A 521 2.57 6.63 27.37
CA ALA A 521 2.60 6.88 28.81
C ALA A 521 2.79 8.35 29.18
N LYS A 522 3.12 9.23 28.21
CA LYS A 522 3.46 10.64 28.44
C LYS A 522 2.43 11.56 27.79
N THR A 523 2.08 12.63 28.49
CA THR A 523 1.24 13.71 27.95
C THR A 523 2.09 14.76 27.24
N GLY A 524 1.54 15.41 26.19
CA GLY A 524 2.21 16.51 25.49
C GLY A 524 3.39 16.09 24.60
N VAL A 525 3.42 14.84 24.14
CA VAL A 525 4.43 14.34 23.19
C VAL A 525 4.15 14.86 21.77
N PRO A 526 5.17 15.16 20.97
CA PRO A 526 4.98 15.65 19.62
C PRO A 526 4.53 14.52 18.67
N ILE A 527 3.78 14.87 17.61
CA ILE A 527 3.19 13.91 16.65
C ILE A 527 4.23 12.93 16.07
N PRO A 528 5.46 13.35 15.70
CA PRO A 528 6.46 12.42 15.18
C PRO A 528 6.85 11.30 16.15
N SER A 529 6.72 11.49 17.46
CA SER A 529 7.04 10.47 18.47
C SER A 529 6.12 9.25 18.38
N VAL A 530 4.89 9.42 17.88
CA VAL A 530 3.93 8.32 17.64
C VAL A 530 4.06 7.79 16.20
N LEU A 531 4.21 8.67 15.21
CA LEU A 531 4.20 8.27 13.80
C LEU A 531 5.49 7.57 13.34
N LEU A 532 6.67 7.98 13.82
CA LEU A 532 7.93 7.34 13.39
C LEU A 532 8.02 5.85 13.79
N PRO A 533 7.66 5.45 15.04
CA PRO A 533 7.56 4.04 15.39
C PRO A 533 6.50 3.28 14.56
N LEU A 534 5.36 3.90 14.26
CA LEU A 534 4.33 3.29 13.40
C LEU A 534 4.86 3.07 11.97
N PHE A 535 5.56 4.04 11.39
CA PHE A 535 6.21 3.91 10.07
C PHE A 535 7.28 2.82 10.08
N LEU A 536 8.09 2.74 11.15
CA LEU A 536 9.10 1.70 11.31
C LEU A 536 8.45 0.32 11.38
N PHE A 537 7.41 0.15 12.20
CA PHE A 537 6.69 -1.11 12.27
C PHE A 537 6.03 -1.46 10.92
N GLN A 538 5.46 -0.49 10.22
CA GLN A 538 4.81 -0.72 8.94
C GLN A 538 5.82 -1.13 7.84
N LEU A 539 7.04 -0.58 7.87
CA LEU A 539 8.16 -1.05 7.07
C LEU A 539 8.50 -2.52 7.38
N CYS A 540 8.57 -2.89 8.66
CA CYS A 540 8.79 -4.27 9.09
C CYS A 540 7.66 -5.21 8.63
N ALA A 541 6.40 -4.80 8.75
CA ALA A 541 5.24 -5.57 8.35
C ALA A 541 5.24 -5.83 6.83
N GLY A 542 5.56 -4.84 6.01
CA GLY A 542 5.69 -5.02 4.56
C GLY A 542 6.85 -5.93 4.14
N TRP A 543 7.94 -5.94 4.92
CA TRP A 543 9.07 -6.84 4.72
C TRP A 543 8.75 -8.26 5.20
N SER A 544 8.00 -8.41 6.28
CA SER A 544 7.74 -9.72 6.91
C SER A 544 6.87 -10.64 6.05
N VAL A 545 5.89 -10.10 5.31
CA VAL A 545 4.97 -10.88 4.46
C VAL A 545 5.72 -11.83 3.51
N PRO A 546 6.62 -11.35 2.62
CA PRO A 546 7.36 -12.24 1.72
C PRO A 546 8.44 -13.08 2.43
N VAL A 547 9.00 -12.60 3.56
CA VAL A 547 9.94 -13.38 4.39
C VAL A 547 9.24 -14.63 4.92
N PHE A 548 8.10 -14.48 5.59
CA PHE A 548 7.37 -15.59 6.16
C PHE A 548 6.67 -16.47 5.12
N ALA A 549 6.33 -15.93 3.95
CA ALA A 549 5.94 -16.76 2.81
C ALA A 549 7.07 -17.73 2.41
N THR A 550 8.31 -17.24 2.34
CA THR A 550 9.48 -18.05 1.99
C THR A 550 9.85 -19.04 3.10
N VAL A 551 9.83 -18.61 4.36
CA VAL A 551 10.09 -19.46 5.53
C VAL A 551 9.08 -20.60 5.62
N ARG A 552 7.77 -20.32 5.41
CA ARG A 552 6.73 -21.36 5.35
C ARG A 552 6.97 -22.33 4.19
N GLY A 553 7.35 -21.83 3.02
CA GLY A 553 7.70 -22.66 1.86
C GLY A 553 8.85 -23.62 2.13
N LYS A 554 9.85 -23.20 2.92
CA LYS A 554 11.05 -23.99 3.25
C LYS A 554 10.84 -24.98 4.39
N HIS A 555 10.13 -24.60 5.46
CA HIS A 555 10.08 -25.40 6.70
C HIS A 555 8.77 -26.13 6.95
N VAL A 556 7.69 -25.79 6.22
CA VAL A 556 6.37 -26.41 6.42
C VAL A 556 6.11 -27.41 5.28
N PRO A 557 6.01 -28.71 5.60
CA PRO A 557 5.64 -29.75 4.63
C PRO A 557 4.30 -29.44 3.97
N SER A 558 4.12 -29.85 2.70
CA SER A 558 2.89 -29.59 1.92
C SER A 558 1.61 -29.96 2.66
N ASP A 559 1.64 -31.07 3.39
CA ASP A 559 0.48 -31.69 4.03
C ASP A 559 0.05 -30.90 5.27
N LEU A 560 0.99 -30.20 5.91
CA LEU A 560 0.76 -29.40 7.12
C LEU A 560 0.47 -27.92 6.82
N ARG A 561 0.69 -27.43 5.60
CA ARG A 561 0.49 -26.01 5.25
C ARG A 561 -0.96 -25.55 5.47
N ARG A 562 -1.93 -26.36 5.04
CA ARG A 562 -3.36 -26.02 5.17
C ARG A 562 -3.83 -26.09 6.63
N PRO A 563 -3.57 -27.17 7.41
CA PRO A 563 -3.90 -27.21 8.84
C PRO A 563 -3.24 -26.08 9.65
N LEU A 564 -1.96 -25.83 9.43
CA LEU A 564 -1.22 -24.77 10.14
C LEU A 564 -1.77 -23.38 9.84
N ALA A 565 -2.09 -23.09 8.57
CA ALA A 565 -2.70 -21.83 8.18
C ALA A 565 -4.03 -21.60 8.90
N ARG A 566 -4.88 -22.63 9.05
CA ARG A 566 -6.17 -22.52 9.75
C ARG A 566 -6.00 -22.19 11.23
N VAL A 567 -5.12 -22.89 11.93
CA VAL A 567 -4.84 -22.64 13.37
C VAL A 567 -4.28 -21.23 13.56
N SER A 568 -3.37 -20.82 12.67
CA SER A 568 -2.84 -19.46 12.63
C SER A 568 -3.97 -18.43 12.46
N THR A 569 -4.88 -18.62 11.50
CA THR A 569 -6.02 -17.70 11.27
C THR A 569 -7.00 -17.67 12.45
N ALA A 570 -7.25 -18.80 13.10
CA ALA A 570 -8.13 -18.86 14.28
C ALA A 570 -7.52 -18.10 15.48
N LEU A 571 -6.26 -18.38 15.79
CA LEU A 571 -5.53 -17.71 16.88
C LEU A 571 -5.41 -16.20 16.62
N HIS A 572 -5.07 -15.84 15.38
CA HIS A 572 -4.99 -14.48 14.90
C HIS A 572 -6.29 -13.69 15.15
N GLY A 573 -7.45 -14.22 14.75
CA GLY A 573 -8.73 -13.53 14.88
C GLY A 573 -9.08 -13.19 16.33
N VAL A 574 -8.92 -14.15 17.25
CA VAL A 574 -9.21 -13.95 18.68
C VAL A 574 -8.30 -12.88 19.29
N VAL A 575 -6.99 -12.98 19.03
CA VAL A 575 -6.00 -12.04 19.60
C VAL A 575 -6.25 -10.62 19.08
N VAL A 576 -6.49 -10.45 17.77
CA VAL A 576 -6.74 -9.12 17.19
C VAL A 576 -8.00 -8.49 17.76
N ILE A 577 -9.11 -9.24 17.85
CA ILE A 577 -10.37 -8.71 18.40
C ILE A 577 -10.19 -8.29 19.86
N ALA A 578 -9.55 -9.14 20.68
CA ALA A 578 -9.30 -8.84 22.08
C ALA A 578 -8.44 -7.58 22.26
N LEU A 579 -7.36 -7.45 21.49
CA LEU A 579 -6.48 -6.28 21.55
C LEU A 579 -7.18 -5.01 21.09
N ILE A 580 -8.03 -5.09 20.05
CA ILE A 580 -8.79 -3.91 19.60
C ILE A 580 -9.75 -3.42 20.68
N LEU A 581 -10.43 -4.34 21.38
CA LEU A 581 -11.36 -3.98 22.46
C LEU A 581 -10.63 -3.44 23.71
N LEU A 582 -9.34 -3.74 23.87
CA LEU A 582 -8.51 -3.22 24.96
C LEU A 582 -8.03 -1.77 24.74
N ILE A 583 -7.90 -1.32 23.48
CA ILE A 583 -7.38 0.02 23.12
C ILE A 583 -8.02 1.17 23.92
N PRO A 584 -9.36 1.25 24.06
CA PRO A 584 -9.99 2.39 24.71
C PRO A 584 -9.67 2.46 26.20
N ALA A 585 -9.51 1.31 26.84
CA ALA A 585 -9.20 1.19 28.26
C ALA A 585 -7.72 1.50 28.51
N ASP A 586 -6.82 0.88 27.74
CA ASP A 586 -5.38 1.05 27.92
C ASP A 586 -4.62 0.83 26.61
N THR A 587 -4.29 1.92 25.92
CA THR A 587 -3.51 1.92 24.68
C THR A 587 -2.03 1.57 24.95
N GLN A 588 -1.49 2.00 26.10
CA GLN A 588 -0.13 1.66 26.51
C GLN A 588 0.03 0.15 26.71
N LEU A 589 -0.89 -0.47 27.44
CA LEU A 589 -0.92 -1.92 27.64
C LEU A 589 -1.09 -2.66 26.32
N THR A 590 -1.93 -2.16 25.40
CA THR A 590 -2.10 -2.76 24.07
C THR A 590 -0.78 -2.81 23.30
N PHE A 591 -0.01 -1.71 23.27
CA PHE A 591 1.31 -1.68 22.63
C PHE A 591 2.36 -2.51 23.39
N ALA A 592 2.30 -2.54 24.73
CA ALA A 592 3.16 -3.39 25.54
C ALA A 592 2.92 -4.88 25.25
N ILE A 593 1.67 -5.31 25.10
CA ILE A 593 1.33 -6.68 24.69
C ILE A 593 1.82 -6.96 23.27
N CYS A 594 1.71 -6.01 22.34
CA CYS A 594 2.26 -6.19 20.99
C CYS A 594 3.80 -6.36 21.02
N ALA A 595 4.51 -5.63 21.90
CA ALA A 595 5.95 -5.78 22.10
C ALA A 595 6.32 -7.16 22.68
N THR A 596 5.55 -7.67 23.65
CA THR A 596 5.78 -9.01 24.21
C THR A 596 5.45 -10.13 23.21
N LEU A 597 4.42 -9.95 22.38
CA LEU A 597 4.16 -10.87 21.26
C LEU A 597 5.32 -10.88 20.27
N MET A 598 5.91 -9.73 19.93
CA MET A 598 7.12 -9.67 19.08
C MET A 598 8.31 -10.42 19.69
N LEU A 599 8.44 -10.45 21.02
CA LEU A 599 9.45 -11.29 21.68
C LEU A 599 9.20 -12.78 21.45
N ALA A 600 7.93 -13.23 21.46
CA ALA A 600 7.59 -14.61 21.10
C ALA A 600 7.92 -14.92 19.64
N ALA A 601 7.65 -13.98 18.71
CA ALA A 601 8.07 -14.11 17.31
C ALA A 601 9.59 -14.14 17.15
N LEU A 602 10.33 -13.38 17.96
CA LEU A 602 11.78 -13.40 18.00
C LEU A 602 12.30 -14.76 18.45
N LEU A 603 11.77 -15.31 19.55
CA LEU A 603 12.16 -16.64 20.03
C LEU A 603 11.86 -17.74 19.01
N ALA A 604 10.70 -17.66 18.34
CA ALA A 604 10.35 -18.57 17.26
C ALA A 604 11.30 -18.43 16.06
N SER A 605 11.66 -17.21 15.67
CA SER A 605 12.61 -16.95 14.58
C SER A 605 14.03 -17.39 14.90
N LEU A 606 14.48 -17.21 16.16
CA LEU A 606 15.76 -17.71 16.64
C LEU A 606 15.81 -19.23 16.62
N ARG A 607 14.71 -19.91 16.97
CA ARG A 607 14.63 -21.38 16.83
C ARG A 607 14.75 -21.83 15.38
N LEU A 608 14.20 -21.08 14.42
CA LEU A 608 14.38 -21.38 13.00
C LEU A 608 15.83 -21.19 12.55
N LEU A 609 16.51 -20.19 13.10
CA LEU A 609 17.89 -19.85 12.75
C LEU A 609 18.92 -20.81 13.36
N LEU A 610 18.70 -21.24 14.61
CA LEU A 610 19.66 -22.00 15.41
C LEU A 610 19.44 -23.51 15.34
N ALA A 611 18.25 -23.97 14.96
CA ALA A 611 17.99 -25.40 14.90
C ALA A 611 18.70 -26.04 13.69
N PRO A 612 19.51 -27.10 13.91
CA PRO A 612 20.35 -27.73 12.89
C PRO A 612 19.54 -28.28 11.70
#